data_AF-A0AAV0UBD5-F1
#
_entry.id   AF-A0AAV0UBD5-F1
#
_cell.length_a   1.000
_cell.length_b   1.000
_cell.length_c   1.000
_cell.angle_alpha   90.00
_cell.angle_beta   90.00
_cell.angle_gamma   90.00
#
_symmetry.space_group_name_H-M   'P 1'
#
loop_
_entity.id
_entity.type
_entity.pdbx_description
1 polymer ?
#
loop_
_entity_poly.entity_id
_entity_poly.type
_entity_poly.pdbx_seq_one_letter_code
_entity_poly.pdbx_strand_id
1 'polypeptide(L)'
;MGRNRKGRQCGGYGSKKERFVLLQRWQQEVNKVTRKNAQNRHAQHKLEDQRRRTAATESDDRREKRKREGALSIASELQKTSTVDTFSSLQERCIYEIARSFDLYSSACEFTHAFFASCTPWMVTRLAEMATAFKTMSDGNVRLLLLQPIEHLTLGFVREEKSLAPLFTEGNNEQHMAWQSVSMNNLVEREVESWEDLDSDDVDIVQTGADDVRLLSLRLVSCLGLSSRFLTQLMDFHPHLEHLKIVDCFDAATTEEGIALLHQLAKSRALQTLHFSWCCWLNTEILVTFAYQLVEPPVSPLRELHVSNCFDVLGDYVQAVYHELLPALSVAI
;
A
#
# COMPACT_ATOMS: atom_id res chain seq x y z
N MET A 1 -61.41 -34.27 39.49
CA MET A 1 -62.72 -34.81 39.91
C MET A 1 -62.97 -34.40 41.35
N GLY A 2 -63.93 -33.50 41.60
CA GLY A 2 -64.32 -33.10 42.95
C GLY A 2 -65.84 -33.10 43.05
N ARG A 3 -66.41 -34.04 43.80
CA ARG A 3 -67.85 -34.05 44.11
C ARG A 3 -68.05 -33.34 45.43
N ASN A 4 -68.86 -32.28 45.43
CA ASN A 4 -69.28 -31.63 46.66
C ASN A 4 -70.47 -32.39 47.27
N ARG A 5 -70.59 -32.39 48.60
CA ARG A 5 -71.49 -33.26 49.43
C ARG A 5 -73.01 -33.14 49.20
N LYS A 6 -73.48 -32.45 48.16
CA LYS A 6 -74.91 -32.32 47.81
C LYS A 6 -75.29 -32.69 46.37
N GLY A 7 -74.42 -33.38 45.63
CA GLY A 7 -74.80 -34.00 44.34
C GLY A 7 -75.25 -33.05 43.23
N ARG A 8 -75.05 -31.74 43.36
CA ARG A 8 -75.30 -30.78 42.27
C ARG A 8 -74.07 -30.71 41.37
N GLN A 9 -74.23 -31.11 40.10
CA GLN A 9 -73.25 -30.84 39.05
C GLN A 9 -73.07 -29.33 38.93
N CYS A 10 -71.85 -28.84 39.17
CA CYS A 10 -71.47 -27.48 38.82
C CYS A 10 -71.62 -27.31 37.29
N GLY A 11 -72.33 -26.26 36.87
CA GLY A 11 -72.75 -26.03 35.49
C GLY A 11 -71.63 -26.23 34.46
N GLY A 12 -71.72 -27.34 33.72
CA GLY A 12 -70.95 -27.55 32.50
C GLY A 12 -71.67 -26.88 31.33
N TYR A 13 -70.90 -26.31 30.40
CA TYR A 13 -71.36 -25.72 29.14
C TYR A 13 -72.54 -26.52 28.54
N GLY A 14 -73.68 -25.84 28.39
CA GLY A 14 -75.01 -26.44 28.23
C GLY A 14 -75.22 -27.16 26.91
N SER A 15 -74.35 -26.95 25.91
CA SER A 15 -74.39 -27.73 24.68
C SER A 15 -73.02 -27.92 24.02
N LYS A 16 -72.89 -28.96 23.18
CA LYS A 16 -71.72 -29.16 22.32
C LYS A 16 -71.44 -27.93 21.41
N LYS A 17 -72.50 -27.21 21.03
CA LYS A 17 -72.44 -26.00 20.19
C LYS A 17 -71.68 -24.86 20.87
N GLU A 18 -71.93 -24.63 22.17
CA GLU A 18 -71.22 -23.59 22.94
C GLU A 18 -69.72 -23.87 23.05
N ARG A 19 -69.34 -25.13 23.28
CA ARG A 19 -67.93 -25.52 23.33
C ARG A 19 -67.22 -25.32 21.99
N PHE A 20 -67.91 -25.63 20.89
CA PHE A 20 -67.36 -25.43 19.53
C PHE A 20 -67.15 -23.94 19.21
N VAL A 21 -68.10 -23.08 19.59
CA VAL A 21 -67.98 -21.62 19.41
C VAL A 21 -66.83 -21.05 20.23
N LEU A 22 -66.65 -21.48 21.48
CA LEU A 22 -65.54 -21.05 22.32
C LEU A 22 -64.18 -21.51 21.76
N LEU A 23 -64.10 -22.74 21.24
CA LEU A 23 -62.89 -23.26 20.59
C LEU A 23 -62.54 -22.45 19.33
N GLN A 24 -63.52 -22.13 18.47
CA GLN A 24 -63.28 -21.29 17.30
C GLN A 24 -62.80 -19.89 17.67
N ARG A 25 -63.41 -19.27 18.69
CA ARG A 25 -62.99 -17.94 19.18
C ARG A 25 -61.57 -17.97 19.74
N TRP A 26 -61.23 -19.00 20.51
CA TRP A 26 -59.87 -19.22 21.00
C TRP A 26 -58.88 -19.39 19.83
N GLN A 27 -59.22 -20.19 18.81
CA GLN A 27 -58.37 -20.39 17.64
C GLN A 27 -58.11 -19.07 16.88
N GLN A 28 -59.14 -18.22 16.76
CA GLN A 28 -59.00 -16.89 16.13
C GLN A 28 -58.06 -15.97 16.92
N GLU A 29 -58.18 -15.94 18.26
CA GLU A 29 -57.28 -15.16 19.10
C GLU A 29 -55.84 -15.69 19.07
N VAL A 30 -55.66 -17.00 19.10
CA VAL A 30 -54.32 -17.63 18.94
C VAL A 30 -53.71 -17.25 17.60
N ASN A 31 -54.47 -17.30 16.52
CA ASN A 31 -54.00 -16.92 15.18
C ASN A 31 -53.63 -15.43 15.12
N LYS A 32 -54.41 -14.56 15.77
CA LYS A 32 -54.15 -13.11 15.85
C LYS A 32 -52.84 -12.82 16.61
N VAL A 33 -52.64 -13.47 17.76
CA VAL A 33 -51.40 -13.36 18.55
C VAL A 33 -50.21 -13.91 17.76
N THR A 34 -50.38 -15.05 17.08
CA THR A 34 -49.32 -15.68 16.30
C THR A 34 -48.86 -14.78 15.14
N ARG A 35 -49.80 -14.17 14.41
CA ARG A 35 -49.50 -13.20 13.36
C ARG A 35 -48.78 -11.96 13.90
N LYS A 36 -49.24 -11.41 15.02
CA LYS A 36 -48.59 -10.26 15.68
C LYS A 36 -47.16 -10.61 16.13
N ASN A 37 -46.95 -11.81 16.68
CA ASN A 37 -45.63 -12.28 17.09
C ASN A 37 -44.71 -12.55 15.90
N ALA A 38 -45.24 -13.02 14.76
CA ALA A 38 -44.46 -13.18 13.53
C ALA A 38 -44.02 -11.82 12.95
N GLN A 39 -44.93 -10.83 12.93
CA GLN A 39 -44.62 -9.47 12.50
C GLN A 39 -43.57 -8.81 13.40
N ASN A 40 -43.71 -8.94 14.72
CA ASN A 40 -42.73 -8.41 15.68
C ASN A 40 -41.34 -9.04 15.47
N ARG A 41 -41.26 -10.36 15.26
CA ARG A 41 -39.98 -11.02 14.95
C ARG A 41 -39.36 -10.50 13.65
N HIS A 42 -40.16 -10.31 12.61
CA HIS A 42 -39.65 -9.78 11.34
C HIS A 42 -39.16 -8.33 11.47
N ALA A 43 -39.86 -7.49 12.25
CA ALA A 43 -39.43 -6.12 12.53
C ALA A 43 -38.13 -6.09 13.36
N GLN A 44 -37.99 -6.97 14.35
CA GLN A 44 -36.76 -7.12 15.14
C GLN A 44 -35.58 -7.53 14.27
N HIS A 45 -35.75 -8.53 13.40
CA HIS A 45 -34.70 -8.94 12.46
C HIS A 45 -34.25 -7.81 11.54
N LYS A 46 -35.18 -7.03 10.96
CA LYS A 46 -34.83 -5.87 10.12
C LYS A 46 -34.02 -4.82 10.86
N LEU A 47 -34.37 -4.55 12.12
CA LEU A 47 -33.69 -3.54 12.93
C LEU A 47 -32.29 -4.02 13.34
N GLU A 48 -32.13 -5.31 13.61
CA GLU A 48 -30.82 -5.91 13.89
C GLU A 48 -29.91 -5.92 12.66
N ASP A 49 -30.44 -6.25 11.47
CA ASP A 49 -29.69 -6.19 10.21
C ASP A 49 -29.26 -4.77 9.88
N GLN A 50 -30.11 -3.77 10.13
CA GLN A 50 -29.77 -2.36 9.93
C GLN A 50 -28.65 -1.92 10.88
N ARG A 51 -28.69 -2.33 12.15
CA ARG A 51 -27.62 -2.06 13.13
C ARG A 51 -26.29 -2.72 12.74
N ARG A 52 -26.33 -3.94 12.21
CA ARG A 52 -25.12 -4.64 11.72
C ARG A 52 -24.48 -3.90 10.54
N ARG A 53 -25.29 -3.40 9.61
CA ARG A 53 -24.80 -2.61 8.46
C ARG A 53 -24.13 -1.30 8.91
N THR A 54 -24.77 -0.53 9.79
CA THR A 54 -24.19 0.74 10.28
C THR A 54 -22.91 0.51 11.08
N ALA A 55 -22.86 -0.54 11.91
CA ALA A 55 -21.66 -0.89 12.67
C ALA A 55 -20.49 -1.31 11.77
N ALA A 56 -20.76 -2.02 10.66
CA ALA A 56 -19.75 -2.37 9.67
C ALA A 56 -19.17 -1.13 8.98
N THR A 57 -20.02 -0.19 8.56
CA THR A 57 -19.58 1.06 7.90
C THR A 57 -18.74 1.94 8.85
N GLU A 58 -19.15 2.09 10.11
CA GLU A 58 -18.38 2.84 11.11
C GLU A 58 -17.02 2.17 11.42
N SER A 59 -16.96 0.84 11.41
CA SER A 59 -15.72 0.09 11.60
C SER A 59 -14.75 0.31 10.44
N ASP A 60 -15.25 0.29 9.20
CA ASP A 60 -14.46 0.55 8.01
C ASP A 60 -13.96 2.00 7.97
N ASP A 61 -14.80 2.98 8.30
CA ASP A 61 -14.42 4.39 8.40
C ASP A 61 -13.31 4.61 9.44
N ARG A 62 -13.39 3.94 10.60
CA ARG A 62 -12.35 3.99 11.63
C ARG A 62 -11.05 3.31 11.19
N ARG A 63 -11.13 2.25 10.39
CA ARG A 63 -9.97 1.57 9.82
C ARG A 63 -9.27 2.49 8.82
N GLU A 64 -10.04 3.11 7.94
CA GLU A 64 -9.55 4.06 6.94
C GLU A 64 -8.93 5.32 7.59
N LYS A 65 -9.55 5.85 8.64
CA LYS A 65 -8.99 6.96 9.41
C LYS A 65 -7.63 6.61 10.03
N ARG A 66 -7.50 5.43 10.63
CA ARG A 66 -6.22 4.95 11.19
C ARG A 66 -5.14 4.76 10.13
N LYS A 67 -5.50 4.26 8.94
CA LYS A 67 -4.56 4.17 7.81
C LYS A 67 -4.03 5.55 7.40
N ARG A 68 -4.91 6.55 7.30
CA ARG A 68 -4.50 7.94 7.00
C ARG A 68 -3.59 8.54 8.07
N GLU A 69 -3.89 8.28 9.34
CA GLU A 69 -3.05 8.72 10.45
C GLU A 69 -1.67 8.02 10.44
N GLY A 70 -1.61 6.72 10.13
CA GLY A 70 -0.35 5.99 9.93
C GLY A 70 0.49 6.57 8.79
N ALA A 71 -0.13 6.78 7.64
CA ALA A 71 0.48 7.43 6.48
C ALA A 71 1.00 8.86 6.80
N LEU A 72 0.37 9.59 7.73
CA LEU A 72 0.85 10.89 8.22
C LEU A 72 2.08 10.76 9.12
N SER A 73 2.12 9.77 10.00
CA SER A 73 3.29 9.50 10.83
C SER A 73 4.51 9.12 9.97
N ILE A 74 4.33 8.28 8.96
CA ILE A 74 5.41 7.83 8.07
C ILE A 74 6.01 9.01 7.29
N ALA A 75 5.16 9.86 6.70
CA ALA A 75 5.64 11.03 5.99
C ALA A 75 6.34 12.05 6.88
N SER A 76 5.87 12.23 8.12
CA SER A 76 6.55 13.08 9.11
C SER A 76 7.98 12.60 9.37
N GLU A 77 8.19 11.29 9.52
CA GLU A 77 9.54 10.73 9.68
C GLU A 77 10.40 10.90 8.41
N LEU A 78 9.83 10.67 7.22
CA LEU A 78 10.54 10.91 5.96
C LEU A 78 10.93 12.39 5.79
N GLN A 79 10.04 13.31 6.16
CA GLN A 79 10.27 14.75 6.08
C GLN A 79 11.43 15.21 6.97
N LYS A 80 11.62 14.60 8.14
CA LYS A 80 12.78 14.88 9.00
C LYS A 80 14.11 14.52 8.32
N THR A 81 14.11 13.47 7.50
CA THR A 81 15.30 13.01 6.78
C THR A 81 15.50 13.69 5.42
N SER A 82 14.48 14.38 4.91
CA SER A 82 14.49 15.02 3.59
C SER A 82 14.72 16.53 3.64
N THR A 83 15.12 17.09 4.79
CA THR A 83 15.41 18.52 4.92
C THR A 83 16.62 18.90 4.09
N VAL A 84 16.53 20.03 3.40
CA VAL A 84 17.64 20.60 2.65
C VAL A 84 18.60 21.28 3.61
N ASP A 85 19.88 20.93 3.51
CA ASP A 85 20.93 21.56 4.29
C ASP A 85 21.11 23.02 3.89
N THR A 86 21.51 23.85 4.86
CA THR A 86 21.76 25.27 4.63
C THR A 86 22.81 25.56 3.52
N PHE A 87 23.66 24.58 3.21
CA PHE A 87 24.72 24.63 2.18
C PHE A 87 24.37 23.86 0.88
N SER A 88 23.11 23.53 0.65
CA SER A 88 22.70 22.82 -0.58
C SER A 88 22.89 23.68 -1.85
N SER A 89 23.20 23.03 -2.97
CA SER A 89 23.27 23.68 -4.29
C SER A 89 21.94 24.32 -4.71
N LEU A 90 22.00 25.28 -5.64
CA LEU A 90 20.79 25.90 -6.22
C LEU A 90 19.87 24.85 -6.87
N GLN A 91 20.44 23.86 -7.54
CA GLN A 91 19.68 22.76 -8.15
C GLN A 91 18.88 21.96 -7.11
N GLU A 92 19.48 21.67 -5.95
CA GLU A 92 18.78 20.95 -4.87
C GLU A 92 17.67 21.78 -4.23
N ARG A 93 17.87 23.11 -4.10
CA ARG A 93 16.80 24.02 -3.66
C ARG A 93 15.65 24.07 -4.67
N CYS A 94 15.94 24.08 -5.96
CA CYS A 94 14.91 24.01 -7.00
C CYS A 94 14.12 22.70 -6.93
N ILE A 95 14.80 21.55 -6.79
CA ILE A 95 14.15 20.25 -6.63
C ILE A 95 13.25 20.24 -5.39
N TYR A 96 13.71 20.82 -4.28
CA TYR A 96 12.93 20.93 -3.05
C TYR A 96 11.64 21.72 -3.24
N GLU A 97 11.71 22.87 -3.89
CA GLU A 97 10.52 23.68 -4.16
C GLU A 97 9.57 22.98 -5.12
N ILE A 98 10.09 22.34 -6.18
CA ILE A 98 9.28 21.51 -7.09
C ILE A 98 8.61 20.36 -6.33
N ALA A 99 9.34 19.67 -5.45
CA ALA A 99 8.84 18.57 -4.66
C ALA A 99 7.71 19.03 -3.72
N ARG A 100 7.84 20.19 -3.10
CA ARG A 100 6.83 20.76 -2.18
C ARG A 100 5.51 21.09 -2.86
N SER A 101 5.52 21.35 -4.17
CA SER A 101 4.32 21.60 -4.97
C SER A 101 4.14 20.57 -6.10
N PHE A 102 4.66 19.35 -5.92
CA PHE A 102 4.68 18.35 -6.99
C PHE A 102 3.27 17.94 -7.46
N ASP A 103 2.29 18.06 -6.57
CA ASP A 103 0.87 17.81 -6.81
C ASP A 103 0.22 18.78 -7.80
N LEU A 104 0.84 19.94 -8.05
CA LEU A 104 0.37 20.92 -9.03
C LEU A 104 0.78 20.56 -10.47
N TYR A 105 1.70 19.61 -10.66
CA TYR A 105 2.20 19.23 -11.98
C TYR A 105 1.42 18.03 -12.52
N SER A 106 0.84 18.17 -13.71
CA SER A 106 0.11 17.09 -14.37
C SER A 106 0.93 16.46 -15.49
N SER A 107 0.91 15.12 -15.57
CA SER A 107 1.50 14.39 -16.72
C SER A 107 0.73 14.57 -18.03
N ALA A 108 -0.44 15.21 -18.01
CA ALA A 108 -1.21 15.52 -19.22
C ALA A 108 -0.70 16.76 -19.97
N CYS A 109 0.12 17.59 -19.31
CA CYS A 109 0.69 18.79 -19.92
C CYS A 109 2.00 18.46 -20.64
N GLU A 110 2.09 18.75 -21.93
CA GLU A 110 3.28 18.49 -22.74
C GLU A 110 4.51 19.26 -22.25
N PHE A 111 4.35 20.51 -21.82
CA PHE A 111 5.45 21.31 -21.29
C PHE A 111 6.03 20.72 -20.01
N THR A 112 5.15 20.31 -19.10
CA THR A 112 5.53 19.64 -17.85
C THR A 112 6.25 18.33 -18.16
N HIS A 113 5.71 17.55 -19.09
CA HIS A 113 6.32 16.30 -19.52
C HIS A 113 7.72 16.51 -20.11
N ALA A 114 7.90 17.51 -20.99
CA ALA A 114 9.20 17.83 -21.58
C ALA A 114 10.22 18.30 -20.52
N PHE A 115 9.79 19.10 -19.55
CA PHE A 115 10.63 19.53 -18.44
C PHE A 115 11.11 18.37 -17.56
N PHE A 116 10.21 17.47 -17.17
CA PHE A 116 10.61 16.31 -16.35
C PHE A 116 11.40 15.27 -17.15
N ALA A 117 11.18 15.18 -18.46
CA ALA A 117 12.00 14.34 -19.34
C ALA A 117 13.43 14.86 -19.49
N SER A 118 13.71 16.15 -19.26
CA SER A 118 15.07 16.69 -19.30
C SER A 118 15.82 16.59 -17.97
N CYS A 119 15.15 16.13 -16.90
CA CYS A 119 15.78 15.94 -15.60
C CYS A 119 16.80 14.80 -15.66
N THR A 120 17.96 15.03 -15.04
CA THR A 120 18.98 13.97 -14.91
C THR A 120 18.54 12.93 -13.88
N PRO A 121 19.02 11.67 -13.94
CA PRO A 121 18.55 10.59 -13.08
C PRO A 121 18.62 10.90 -11.58
N TRP A 122 19.70 11.53 -11.11
CA TRP A 122 19.83 11.90 -9.69
C TRP A 122 18.78 12.93 -9.25
N MET A 123 18.41 13.87 -10.12
CA MET A 123 17.36 14.85 -9.84
C MET A 123 16.01 14.17 -9.67
N VAL A 124 15.72 13.17 -10.50
CA VAL A 124 14.46 12.43 -10.42
C VAL A 124 14.43 11.57 -9.16
N THR A 125 15.51 10.87 -8.82
CA THR A 125 15.63 10.13 -7.54
C THR A 125 15.38 11.07 -6.37
N ARG A 126 16.05 12.23 -6.34
CA ARG A 126 15.93 13.20 -5.24
C ARG A 126 14.54 13.80 -5.15
N LEU A 127 13.95 14.16 -6.29
CA LEU A 127 12.58 14.65 -6.38
C LEU A 127 11.57 13.60 -5.88
N ALA A 128 11.74 12.33 -6.27
CA ALA A 128 10.84 11.25 -5.89
C ALA A 128 10.86 10.98 -4.38
N GLU A 129 12.03 11.08 -3.74
CA GLU A 129 12.18 11.04 -2.29
C GLU A 129 11.46 12.20 -1.60
N MET A 130 11.74 13.43 -2.02
CA MET A 130 11.16 14.63 -1.40
C MET A 130 9.66 14.74 -1.64
N ALA A 131 9.17 14.43 -2.85
CA ALA A 131 7.75 14.44 -3.16
C ALA A 131 6.97 13.39 -2.35
N THR A 132 7.62 12.25 -2.10
CA THR A 132 7.11 11.26 -1.14
C THR A 132 7.09 11.85 0.27
N ALA A 133 8.19 12.44 0.74
CA ALA A 133 8.26 13.03 2.08
C ALA A 133 7.21 14.15 2.31
N PHE A 134 6.97 15.00 1.31
CA PHE A 134 5.95 16.05 1.34
C PHE A 134 4.54 15.56 1.03
N LYS A 135 4.37 14.31 0.60
CA LYS A 135 3.07 13.71 0.25
C LYS A 135 2.38 14.42 -0.91
N THR A 136 3.18 14.95 -1.84
CA THR A 136 2.75 15.66 -3.04
C THR A 136 2.72 14.74 -4.27
N MET A 137 3.18 13.50 -4.11
CA MET A 137 3.02 12.45 -5.12
C MET A 137 1.57 11.92 -5.17
N SER A 138 1.06 11.69 -6.37
CA SER A 138 -0.29 11.20 -6.66
C SER A 138 -0.33 10.36 -7.93
N ASP A 139 -1.45 9.67 -8.15
CA ASP A 139 -1.68 8.85 -9.35
C ASP A 139 -1.56 9.63 -10.67
N GLY A 140 -1.82 10.95 -10.63
CA GLY A 140 -1.80 11.82 -11.81
C GLY A 140 -0.44 12.45 -12.16
N ASN A 141 0.52 12.41 -11.24
CA ASN A 141 1.84 13.02 -11.43
C ASN A 141 3.00 12.01 -11.31
N VAL A 142 2.78 10.83 -10.72
CA VAL A 142 3.82 9.80 -10.57
C VAL A 142 4.46 9.43 -11.90
N ARG A 143 3.69 9.45 -13.00
CA ARG A 143 4.18 9.20 -14.36
C ARG A 143 5.33 10.12 -14.77
N LEU A 144 5.39 11.35 -14.26
CA LEU A 144 6.48 12.30 -14.54
C LEU A 144 7.83 11.81 -14.00
N LEU A 145 7.83 11.04 -12.90
CA LEU A 145 9.03 10.45 -12.32
C LEU A 145 9.48 9.17 -13.04
N LEU A 146 8.59 8.61 -13.87
CA LEU A 146 8.83 7.36 -14.60
C LEU A 146 9.21 7.62 -16.07
N LEU A 147 9.52 8.87 -16.43
CA LEU A 147 9.86 9.26 -17.80
C LEU A 147 11.29 8.93 -18.18
N GLN A 148 12.19 8.79 -17.19
CA GLN A 148 13.59 8.49 -17.39
C GLN A 148 13.93 7.15 -16.73
N PRO A 149 14.89 6.39 -17.28
CA PRO A 149 15.40 5.20 -16.62
C PRO A 149 16.20 5.62 -15.37
N ILE A 150 15.95 4.96 -14.25
CA ILE A 150 16.47 5.34 -12.94
C ILE A 150 16.90 4.09 -12.17
N GLU A 151 18.08 4.15 -11.55
CA GLU A 151 18.61 3.05 -10.74
C GLU A 151 17.96 2.95 -9.36
N HIS A 152 17.67 4.11 -8.75
CA HIS A 152 17.12 4.24 -7.41
C HIS A 152 15.82 5.04 -7.42
N LEU A 153 14.70 4.39 -7.14
CA LEU A 153 13.38 5.00 -7.23
C LEU A 153 12.60 4.88 -5.92
N THR A 154 12.04 5.99 -5.45
CA THR A 154 11.10 6.03 -4.32
C THR A 154 9.73 6.46 -4.82
N LEU A 155 8.72 5.62 -4.63
CA LEU A 155 7.33 5.90 -4.97
C LEU A 155 6.48 5.85 -3.71
N GLY A 156 5.59 6.82 -3.56
CA GLY A 156 4.67 6.80 -2.42
C GLY A 156 3.30 7.39 -2.70
N PHE A 157 2.35 7.00 -1.85
CA PHE A 157 0.95 7.47 -1.85
C PHE A 157 0.15 7.20 -3.13
N VAL A 158 0.67 6.33 -4.01
CA VAL A 158 -0.02 5.88 -5.23
C VAL A 158 -1.14 4.91 -4.86
N ARG A 159 -2.34 5.17 -5.36
CA ARG A 159 -3.56 4.39 -5.08
C ARG A 159 -3.98 3.53 -6.25
N GLU A 160 -3.59 3.88 -7.46
CA GLU A 160 -3.93 3.13 -8.66
C GLU A 160 -2.68 2.44 -9.23
N GLU A 161 -2.67 1.10 -9.21
CA GLU A 161 -1.59 0.29 -9.80
C GLU A 161 -1.33 0.65 -11.27
N LYS A 162 -2.38 1.03 -12.01
CA LYS A 162 -2.29 1.43 -13.42
C LYS A 162 -1.41 2.66 -13.66
N SER A 163 -1.31 3.56 -12.69
CA SER A 163 -0.43 4.73 -12.80
C SER A 163 1.04 4.36 -12.79
N LEU A 164 1.38 3.15 -12.32
CA LEU A 164 2.73 2.59 -12.33
C LEU A 164 3.03 1.77 -13.58
N ALA A 165 2.10 1.66 -14.53
CA ALA A 165 2.32 0.96 -15.80
C ALA A 165 3.62 1.35 -16.52
N PRO A 166 4.09 2.63 -16.51
CA PRO A 166 5.36 3.00 -17.13
C PRO A 166 6.59 2.29 -16.55
N LEU A 167 6.53 1.73 -15.33
CA LEU A 167 7.60 0.89 -14.79
C LEU A 167 7.82 -0.39 -15.60
N PHE A 168 6.81 -0.83 -16.35
CA PHE A 168 6.82 -2.08 -17.11
C PHE A 168 6.83 -1.85 -18.63
N THR A 169 6.91 -0.60 -19.08
CA THR A 169 7.03 -0.30 -20.50
C THR A 169 8.50 -0.21 -20.87
N GLU A 170 8.96 -1.11 -21.73
CA GLU A 170 10.25 -0.92 -22.41
C GLU A 170 10.16 0.37 -23.23
N GLY A 171 10.93 1.38 -22.83
CA GLY A 171 10.95 2.67 -23.50
C GLY A 171 11.37 2.49 -24.95
N ASN A 172 10.54 2.99 -25.87
CA ASN A 172 10.97 3.26 -27.25
C ASN A 172 12.04 4.36 -27.13
N ASN A 173 13.31 3.98 -27.19
CA ASN A 173 14.52 4.79 -26.95
C ASN A 173 14.74 5.97 -27.92
N GLU A 174 13.70 6.47 -28.59
CA GLU A 174 13.86 7.43 -29.70
C GLU A 174 13.80 8.92 -29.28
N GLN A 175 13.62 9.26 -27.99
CA GLN A 175 13.43 10.67 -27.58
C GLN A 175 14.19 11.13 -26.32
N HIS A 176 15.34 10.53 -25.99
CA HIS A 176 16.19 11.06 -24.92
C HIS A 176 17.12 12.16 -25.45
N MET A 177 16.64 13.40 -25.47
CA MET A 177 17.48 14.59 -25.59
C MET A 177 17.84 15.06 -24.17
N ALA A 178 18.97 14.59 -23.65
CA ALA A 178 19.50 15.05 -22.37
C ALA A 178 20.45 16.24 -22.58
N TRP A 179 20.30 17.28 -21.77
CA TRP A 179 21.17 18.46 -21.77
C TRP A 179 22.42 18.17 -20.92
N GLN A 180 23.62 18.39 -21.45
CA GLN A 180 24.85 18.48 -20.66
C GLN A 180 25.47 19.86 -20.83
N SER A 181 25.85 20.48 -19.71
CA SER A 181 26.69 21.68 -19.69
C SER A 181 28.12 21.28 -20.02
N VAL A 182 28.74 21.93 -21.01
CA VAL A 182 30.13 21.67 -21.37
C VAL A 182 31.03 22.27 -20.31
N SER A 183 31.57 21.43 -19.44
CA SER A 183 32.78 21.79 -18.68
C SER A 183 33.50 20.52 -18.23
N MET A 184 34.26 19.91 -19.12
CA MET A 184 35.42 19.12 -18.71
C MET A 184 36.55 19.34 -19.70
N ASN A 185 37.26 20.44 -19.50
CA ASN A 185 38.71 20.40 -19.31
C ASN A 185 39.15 21.76 -18.76
N ASN A 186 39.39 21.77 -17.44
CA ASN A 186 39.82 22.90 -16.62
C ASN A 186 38.70 23.87 -16.21
N LEU A 187 38.04 23.59 -15.09
CA LEU A 187 37.86 24.57 -14.02
C LEU A 187 37.25 23.86 -12.81
N VAL A 188 37.92 24.07 -11.67
CA VAL A 188 37.46 23.93 -10.28
C VAL A 188 35.93 23.91 -10.20
N GLU A 189 35.38 22.94 -9.44
CA GLU A 189 34.03 22.98 -8.86
C GLU A 189 33.71 24.42 -8.42
N ARG A 190 33.04 25.19 -9.28
CA ARG A 190 32.59 26.52 -8.95
C ARG A 190 31.15 26.37 -8.58
N GLU A 191 30.86 26.43 -7.28
CA GLU A 191 29.51 26.57 -6.77
C GLU A 191 28.86 27.76 -7.48
N VAL A 192 27.89 27.49 -8.36
CA VAL A 192 27.14 28.54 -9.04
C VAL A 192 26.05 28.99 -8.07
N GLU A 193 26.31 30.14 -7.42
CA GLU A 193 25.46 30.71 -6.38
C GLU A 193 24.32 31.60 -6.94
N SER A 194 24.28 31.87 -8.27
CA SER A 194 23.33 32.81 -8.89
C SER A 194 22.86 32.38 -10.28
N TRP A 195 21.63 32.76 -10.63
CA TRP A 195 21.03 32.56 -11.97
C TRP A 195 21.64 33.47 -13.05
N GLU A 196 22.40 34.49 -12.67
CA GLU A 196 22.98 35.49 -13.59
C GLU A 196 24.30 35.04 -14.23
N ASP A 197 24.85 33.88 -13.83
CA ASP A 197 26.16 33.38 -14.27
C ASP A 197 26.09 32.21 -15.28
N LEU A 198 24.91 31.83 -15.78
CA LEU A 198 24.72 30.79 -16.79
C LEU A 198 24.71 31.41 -18.20
N ASP A 199 25.87 31.43 -18.86
CA ASP A 199 25.96 31.84 -20.27
C ASP A 199 25.20 30.84 -21.16
N SER A 200 24.23 31.34 -21.93
CA SER A 200 23.27 30.55 -22.72
C SER A 200 23.85 29.87 -23.96
N ASP A 201 25.13 30.11 -24.27
CA ASP A 201 25.74 29.77 -25.56
C ASP A 201 26.64 28.52 -25.54
N ASP A 202 26.85 27.88 -24.38
CA ASP A 202 27.76 26.72 -24.18
C ASP A 202 27.04 25.37 -23.98
N VAL A 203 25.91 25.17 -24.65
CA VAL A 203 25.11 23.93 -24.50
C VAL A 203 25.03 23.17 -25.82
N ASP A 204 26.00 22.29 -26.05
CA ASP A 204 25.99 21.34 -27.17
C ASP A 204 25.16 20.09 -26.81
N ILE A 205 24.26 19.71 -27.73
CA ILE A 205 23.40 18.53 -27.61
C ILE A 205 24.19 17.30 -28.08
N VAL A 206 24.65 16.47 -27.14
CA VAL A 206 25.30 15.19 -27.47
C VAL A 206 24.42 14.03 -27.01
N GLN A 207 24.11 13.12 -27.94
CA GLN A 207 23.48 11.83 -27.63
C GLN A 207 24.45 11.00 -26.79
N THR A 208 24.18 10.85 -25.50
CA THR A 208 24.88 9.87 -24.66
C THR A 208 24.46 8.47 -25.10
N GLY A 209 25.43 7.67 -25.55
CA GLY A 209 25.24 6.26 -25.86
C GLY A 209 24.56 5.54 -24.69
N ALA A 210 23.57 4.71 -25.02
CA ALA A 210 22.78 3.96 -24.07
C ALA A 210 23.65 2.94 -23.31
N ASP A 211 24.17 3.35 -22.15
CA ASP A 211 24.31 2.41 -21.04
C ASP A 211 22.88 2.13 -20.54
N ASP A 212 22.46 0.86 -20.58
CA ASP A 212 21.16 0.42 -20.06
C ASP A 212 21.10 0.75 -18.57
N VAL A 213 20.54 1.92 -18.21
CA VAL A 213 20.23 2.27 -16.84
C VAL A 213 19.11 1.35 -16.37
N ARG A 214 19.40 0.50 -15.37
CA ARG A 214 18.49 -0.52 -14.85
C ARG A 214 18.10 -0.22 -13.42
N LEU A 215 16.88 -0.57 -13.03
CA LEU A 215 16.39 -0.38 -11.67
C LEU A 215 17.07 -1.38 -10.70
N LEU A 216 17.86 -0.85 -9.77
CA LEU A 216 18.57 -1.62 -8.75
C LEU A 216 17.89 -1.52 -7.37
N SER A 217 17.27 -0.37 -7.08
CA SER A 217 16.61 -0.11 -5.80
C SER A 217 15.23 0.50 -5.98
N LEU A 218 14.24 -0.13 -5.34
CA LEU A 218 12.87 0.36 -5.32
C LEU A 218 12.38 0.50 -3.87
N ARG A 219 11.83 1.66 -3.56
CA ARG A 219 11.14 1.96 -2.30
C ARG A 219 9.69 2.30 -2.57
N LEU A 220 8.77 1.56 -1.96
CA LEU A 220 7.32 1.76 -2.03
C LEU A 220 6.81 2.21 -0.66
N VAL A 221 6.10 3.34 -0.61
CA VAL A 221 5.65 3.96 0.65
C VAL A 221 4.16 4.27 0.60
N SER A 222 3.37 3.63 1.46
CA SER A 222 1.92 3.84 1.59
C SER A 222 1.17 3.74 0.24
N CYS A 223 1.55 2.78 -0.59
CA CYS A 223 0.86 2.48 -1.86
C CYS A 223 -0.28 1.49 -1.62
N LEU A 224 -1.53 1.99 -1.66
CA LEU A 224 -2.74 1.26 -1.21
C LEU A 224 -3.40 0.41 -2.32
N GLY A 225 -2.90 0.49 -3.56
CA GLY A 225 -3.51 -0.17 -4.72
C GLY A 225 -2.76 -1.38 -5.25
N LEU A 226 -1.65 -1.78 -4.62
CA LEU A 226 -0.74 -2.78 -5.20
C LEU A 226 -1.27 -4.19 -4.99
N SER A 227 -1.38 -4.94 -6.09
CA SER A 227 -1.78 -6.35 -6.08
C SER A 227 -0.59 -7.30 -6.03
N SER A 228 -0.84 -8.59 -5.81
CA SER A 228 0.20 -9.61 -5.93
C SER A 228 0.79 -9.74 -7.35
N ARG A 229 -0.01 -9.40 -8.36
CA ARG A 229 0.43 -9.40 -9.77
C ARG A 229 1.47 -8.32 -10.04
N PHE A 230 1.35 -7.17 -9.37
CA PHE A 230 2.33 -6.09 -9.48
C PHE A 230 3.73 -6.58 -9.11
N LEU A 231 3.89 -7.31 -8.00
CA LEU A 231 5.21 -7.81 -7.60
C LEU A 231 5.74 -8.88 -8.55
N THR A 232 4.89 -9.76 -9.08
CA THR A 232 5.29 -10.71 -10.12
C THR A 232 5.83 -9.97 -11.35
N GLN A 233 5.07 -8.98 -11.86
CA GLN A 233 5.48 -8.18 -13.00
C GLN A 233 6.78 -7.41 -12.72
N LEU A 234 6.93 -6.88 -11.51
CA LEU A 234 8.15 -6.20 -11.09
C LEU A 234 9.37 -7.11 -11.15
N MET A 235 9.28 -8.34 -10.63
CA MET A 235 10.41 -9.27 -10.68
C MET A 235 10.70 -9.76 -12.10
N ASP A 236 9.68 -9.89 -12.95
CA ASP A 236 9.83 -10.34 -14.34
C ASP A 236 10.50 -9.26 -15.21
N PHE A 237 10.09 -7.98 -15.06
CA PHE A 237 10.63 -6.86 -15.84
C PHE A 237 11.94 -6.32 -15.28
N HIS A 238 12.17 -6.40 -13.97
CA HIS A 238 13.38 -5.90 -13.30
C HIS A 238 14.13 -7.04 -12.61
N PRO A 239 14.71 -7.99 -13.38
CA PRO A 239 15.38 -9.17 -12.81
C PRO A 239 16.67 -8.83 -12.04
N HIS A 240 17.17 -7.60 -12.17
CA HIS A 240 18.37 -7.08 -11.52
C HIS A 240 18.07 -6.28 -10.24
N LEU A 241 16.82 -6.24 -9.78
CA LEU A 241 16.47 -5.50 -8.57
C LEU A 241 17.17 -6.11 -7.35
N GLU A 242 18.06 -5.35 -6.73
CA GLU A 242 18.87 -5.76 -5.58
C GLU A 242 18.24 -5.35 -4.24
N HIS A 243 17.56 -4.20 -4.23
CA HIS A 243 17.04 -3.60 -3.00
C HIS A 243 15.55 -3.31 -3.13
N LEU A 244 14.74 -3.91 -2.25
CA LEU A 244 13.30 -3.63 -2.18
C LEU A 244 12.91 -3.21 -0.76
N LYS A 245 12.29 -2.04 -0.66
CA LYS A 245 11.73 -1.54 0.59
C LYS A 245 10.23 -1.29 0.45
N ILE A 246 9.44 -1.94 1.27
CA ILE A 246 7.98 -1.85 1.29
C ILE A 246 7.56 -1.28 2.66
N VAL A 247 6.94 -0.11 2.64
CA VAL A 247 6.47 0.59 3.82
C VAL A 247 4.97 0.81 3.69
N ASP A 248 4.14 0.21 4.55
CA ASP A 248 2.69 0.43 4.59
C ASP A 248 1.97 0.18 3.23
N CYS A 249 2.44 -0.80 2.46
CA CYS A 249 1.80 -1.21 1.20
C CYS A 249 1.10 -2.57 1.34
N PHE A 250 0.27 -2.90 0.34
CA PHE A 250 -0.49 -4.16 0.26
C PHE A 250 -1.47 -4.34 1.43
N ASP A 251 -2.08 -3.25 1.88
CA ASP A 251 -3.02 -3.20 3.00
C ASP A 251 -4.31 -4.02 2.79
N ALA A 252 -4.62 -4.34 1.53
CA ALA A 252 -5.70 -5.25 1.14
C ALA A 252 -5.28 -6.74 1.13
N ALA A 253 -3.98 -7.05 1.25
CA ALA A 253 -3.50 -8.41 1.16
C ALA A 253 -4.02 -9.27 2.32
N THR A 254 -4.67 -10.37 1.97
CA THR A 254 -4.98 -11.47 2.88
C THR A 254 -3.70 -12.23 3.27
N THR A 255 -3.78 -13.10 4.28
CA THR A 255 -2.66 -13.96 4.68
C THR A 255 -2.13 -14.78 3.50
N GLU A 256 -3.02 -15.35 2.68
CA GLU A 256 -2.64 -16.16 1.51
C GLU A 256 -1.93 -15.31 0.44
N GLU A 257 -2.44 -14.10 0.19
CA GLU A 257 -1.80 -13.17 -0.74
C GLU A 257 -0.44 -12.71 -0.22
N GLY A 258 -0.31 -12.42 1.08
CA GLY A 258 0.96 -12.08 1.72
C GLY A 258 2.01 -13.20 1.59
N ILE A 259 1.60 -14.46 1.76
CA ILE A 259 2.47 -15.62 1.53
C ILE A 259 2.85 -15.70 0.05
N ALA A 260 1.89 -15.52 -0.85
CA ALA A 260 2.17 -15.54 -2.29
C ALA A 260 3.14 -14.42 -2.70
N LEU A 261 3.02 -13.23 -2.10
CA LEU A 261 3.93 -12.10 -2.30
C LEU A 261 5.36 -12.46 -1.91
N LEU A 262 5.55 -12.94 -0.68
CA LEU A 262 6.87 -13.34 -0.19
C LEU A 262 7.45 -14.50 -0.99
N HIS A 263 6.62 -15.43 -1.43
CA HIS A 263 7.06 -16.53 -2.29
C HIS A 263 7.58 -16.06 -3.65
N GLN A 264 7.01 -14.98 -4.23
CA GLN A 264 7.58 -14.40 -5.45
C GLN A 264 8.91 -13.70 -5.17
N LEU A 265 9.03 -12.98 -4.05
CA LEU A 265 10.28 -12.33 -3.67
C LEU A 265 11.40 -13.34 -3.39
N ALA A 266 11.07 -14.49 -2.77
CA ALA A 266 12.03 -15.57 -2.54
C ALA A 266 12.68 -16.09 -3.82
N LYS A 267 11.94 -16.07 -4.95
CA LYS A 267 12.42 -16.55 -6.26
C LYS A 267 13.35 -15.57 -6.97
N SER A 268 13.44 -14.32 -6.50
CA SER A 268 14.31 -13.34 -7.11
C SER A 268 15.77 -13.77 -6.99
N ARG A 269 16.51 -13.63 -8.11
CA ARG A 269 17.93 -14.03 -8.20
C ARG A 269 18.91 -12.89 -7.97
N ALA A 270 18.41 -11.66 -7.84
CA ALA A 270 19.24 -10.48 -7.60
C ALA A 270 18.97 -9.83 -6.24
N LEU A 271 17.82 -10.12 -5.60
CA LEU A 271 17.38 -9.41 -4.39
C LEU A 271 18.29 -9.70 -3.19
N GLN A 272 19.08 -8.70 -2.79
CA GLN A 272 20.03 -8.78 -1.68
C GLN A 272 19.44 -8.24 -0.38
N THR A 273 18.61 -7.18 -0.45
CA THR A 273 18.05 -6.56 0.76
C THR A 273 16.54 -6.41 0.64
N LEU A 274 15.83 -6.79 1.70
CA LEU A 274 14.39 -6.66 1.79
C LEU A 274 14.00 -5.95 3.10
N HIS A 275 13.26 -4.85 3.00
CA HIS A 275 12.79 -4.10 4.16
C HIS A 275 11.26 -4.02 4.16
N PHE A 276 10.63 -4.53 5.21
CA PHE A 276 9.22 -4.32 5.52
C PHE A 276 9.07 -3.36 6.71
N SER A 277 8.18 -2.40 6.56
CA SER A 277 7.79 -1.53 7.67
C SER A 277 6.30 -1.25 7.65
N TRP A 278 5.65 -1.26 8.83
CA TRP A 278 4.22 -0.94 8.95
C TRP A 278 3.30 -1.84 8.11
N CYS A 279 3.75 -3.03 7.70
CA CYS A 279 2.95 -3.96 6.91
C CYS A 279 1.99 -4.73 7.83
N CYS A 280 0.73 -4.31 7.90
CA CYS A 280 -0.27 -4.91 8.80
C CYS A 280 -0.68 -6.34 8.42
N TRP A 281 -0.41 -6.78 7.19
CA TRP A 281 -0.64 -8.15 6.73
C TRP A 281 0.50 -9.09 7.13
N LEU A 282 1.64 -8.56 7.56
CA LEU A 282 2.81 -9.35 7.93
C LEU A 282 2.69 -9.82 9.39
N ASN A 283 2.76 -11.13 9.59
CA ASN A 283 2.71 -11.76 10.91
C ASN A 283 3.82 -12.81 11.07
N THR A 284 3.93 -13.35 12.28
CA THR A 284 4.93 -14.36 12.65
C THR A 284 4.87 -15.60 11.74
N GLU A 285 3.68 -16.12 11.43
CA GLU A 285 3.51 -17.34 10.62
C GLU A 285 3.99 -17.14 9.18
N ILE A 286 3.69 -15.98 8.59
CA ILE A 286 4.10 -15.61 7.24
C ILE A 286 5.62 -15.51 7.16
N LEU A 287 6.27 -14.86 8.15
CA LEU A 287 7.72 -14.73 8.19
C LEU A 287 8.43 -16.08 8.38
N VAL A 288 7.91 -16.95 9.24
CA VAL A 288 8.46 -18.31 9.40
C VAL A 288 8.31 -19.09 8.10
N THR A 289 7.16 -19.01 7.44
CA THR A 289 6.94 -19.66 6.13
C THR A 289 7.93 -19.14 5.09
N PHE A 290 8.18 -17.83 5.08
CA PHE A 290 9.15 -17.21 4.18
C PHE A 290 10.58 -17.69 4.46
N ALA A 291 10.97 -17.87 5.72
CA ALA A 291 12.28 -18.45 6.06
C ALA A 291 12.49 -19.83 5.41
N TYR A 292 11.49 -20.71 5.45
CA TYR A 292 11.56 -22.00 4.77
C TYR A 292 11.67 -21.86 3.25
N GLN A 293 10.92 -20.93 2.64
CA GLN A 293 10.97 -20.69 1.19
C GLN A 293 12.32 -20.18 0.71
N LEU A 294 13.05 -19.41 1.53
CA LEU A 294 14.39 -18.91 1.17
C LEU A 294 15.45 -20.03 1.13
N VAL A 295 15.22 -21.12 1.86
CA VAL A 295 16.08 -22.31 1.89
C VAL A 295 15.78 -23.24 0.69
N GLU A 296 14.55 -23.20 0.17
CA GLU A 296 14.17 -24.02 -0.99
C GLU A 296 14.96 -23.62 -2.24
N PRO A 297 15.40 -24.60 -3.06
CA PRO A 297 16.13 -24.30 -4.29
C PRO A 297 15.21 -23.63 -5.34
N PRO A 298 15.69 -22.59 -6.04
CA PRO A 298 17.02 -21.98 -5.94
C PRO A 298 17.19 -21.14 -4.67
N VAL A 299 18.29 -21.37 -3.95
CA VAL A 299 18.60 -20.64 -2.71
C VAL A 299 18.65 -19.15 -2.98
N SER A 300 17.89 -18.39 -2.19
CA SER A 300 17.79 -16.94 -2.36
C SER A 300 19.14 -16.26 -2.07
N PRO A 301 19.53 -15.22 -2.85
CA PRO A 301 20.75 -14.44 -2.60
C PRO A 301 20.57 -13.39 -1.49
N LEU A 302 19.43 -13.37 -0.80
CA LEU A 302 19.10 -12.40 0.24
C LEU A 302 20.16 -12.39 1.35
N ARG A 303 20.67 -11.20 1.67
CA ARG A 303 21.69 -10.95 2.70
C ARG A 303 21.12 -10.21 3.90
N GLU A 304 20.13 -9.34 3.68
CA GLU A 304 19.56 -8.51 4.73
C GLU A 304 18.02 -8.54 4.69
N LEU A 305 17.42 -8.83 5.83
CA LEU A 305 15.98 -8.73 6.06
C LEU A 305 15.72 -7.80 7.23
N HIS A 306 15.10 -6.66 6.95
CA HIS A 306 14.61 -5.75 7.97
C HIS A 306 13.10 -5.83 8.06
N VAL A 307 12.57 -6.06 9.26
CA VAL A 307 11.16 -5.95 9.59
C VAL A 307 11.06 -4.92 10.71
N SER A 308 10.08 -4.03 10.67
CA SER A 308 9.97 -2.98 11.68
C SER A 308 8.52 -2.49 11.80
N ASN A 309 8.07 -2.19 13.01
CA ASN A 309 6.73 -1.64 13.25
C ASN A 309 5.59 -2.50 12.65
N CYS A 310 5.78 -3.82 12.59
CA CYS A 310 4.74 -4.77 12.17
C CYS A 310 4.09 -5.38 13.43
N PHE A 311 2.78 -5.22 13.60
CA PHE A 311 2.11 -5.39 14.90
C PHE A 311 2.03 -6.85 15.41
N ASP A 312 1.98 -7.84 14.51
CA ASP A 312 1.72 -9.25 14.85
C ASP A 312 2.97 -10.15 14.67
N VAL A 313 4.17 -9.56 14.86
CA VAL A 313 5.46 -10.24 14.71
C VAL A 313 6.12 -10.45 16.08
N LEU A 314 6.34 -11.71 16.45
CA LEU A 314 7.12 -12.11 17.63
C LEU A 314 8.61 -12.10 17.28
N GLY A 315 9.25 -10.94 17.42
CA GLY A 315 10.63 -10.69 16.99
C GLY A 315 11.65 -11.74 17.43
N ASP A 316 11.72 -12.04 18.73
CA ASP A 316 12.69 -12.99 19.30
C ASP A 316 12.55 -14.40 18.68
N TYR A 317 11.31 -14.86 18.48
CA TYR A 317 11.05 -16.17 17.91
C TYR A 317 11.44 -16.21 16.43
N VAL A 318 11.06 -15.20 15.65
CA VAL A 318 11.38 -15.14 14.22
C VAL A 318 12.90 -15.03 14.03
N GLN A 319 13.59 -14.18 14.79
CA GLN A 319 15.06 -14.07 14.74
C GLN A 319 15.74 -15.42 15.03
N ALA A 320 15.26 -16.17 16.04
CA ALA A 320 15.80 -17.50 16.35
C ALA A 320 15.63 -18.49 15.18
N VAL A 321 14.44 -18.54 14.58
CA VAL A 321 14.17 -19.42 13.41
C VAL A 321 15.06 -19.05 12.22
N TYR A 322 15.20 -17.77 11.91
CA TYR A 322 16.05 -17.32 10.80
C TYR A 322 17.53 -17.59 11.08
N HIS A 323 18.00 -17.42 12.32
CA HIS A 323 19.39 -17.70 12.66
C HIS A 323 19.72 -19.20 12.56
N GLU A 324 18.75 -20.07 12.87
CA GLU A 324 18.90 -21.52 12.71
C GLU A 324 18.88 -21.96 11.24
N LEU A 325 17.94 -21.44 10.44
CA LEU A 325 17.75 -21.87 9.05
C LEU A 325 18.70 -21.18 8.05
N LEU A 326 19.02 -19.91 8.28
CA LEU A 326 19.71 -19.02 7.34
C LEU A 326 20.79 -18.21 8.08
N PRO A 327 21.85 -18.84 8.60
CA PRO A 327 22.84 -18.18 9.48
C PRO A 327 23.64 -17.06 8.77
N ALA A 328 23.67 -17.05 7.44
CA ALA A 328 24.33 -16.00 6.65
C ALA A 328 23.45 -14.75 6.42
N LEU A 329 22.15 -14.83 6.74
CA LEU A 329 21.22 -13.72 6.58
C LEU A 329 21.25 -12.82 7.82
N SER A 330 21.50 -11.53 7.63
CA SER A 330 21.33 -10.52 8.67
C SER A 330 19.84 -10.20 8.83
N VAL A 331 19.27 -10.51 9.99
CA VAL A 331 17.85 -10.26 10.27
C VAL A 331 17.72 -9.27 11.43
N ALA A 332 16.97 -8.20 11.18
CA ALA A 332 16.58 -7.22 12.19
C ALA A 332 15.05 -7.11 12.20
N ILE A 333 14.44 -7.24 13.38
CA ILE A 333 12.99 -7.19 13.61
C ILE A 333 12.70 -6.17 14.71
#